data_AF-W1DHZ2-F1
#
_entry.id   AF-W1DHZ2-F1
#
_cell.length_a   1.000
_cell.length_b   1.000
_cell.length_c   1.000
_cell.angle_alpha   90.00
_cell.angle_beta   90.00
_cell.angle_gamma   90.00
#
_symmetry.space_group_name_H-M   'P 1'
#
loop_
_entity.id
_entity.type
_entity.pdbx_description
1 polymer ?
#
loop_
_entity_poly.entity_id
_entity_poly.type
_entity_poly.pdbx_seq_one_letter_code
_entity_poly.pdbx_strand_id
1 'polypeptide(L)'
;MQASARQAVIHLVDIAGITSSTPADYATKNLYLWNNETCDALSAPVADWNDVSTTPTGSDKYGPYWVIPLTKESGCINVIVRDGTNKLIDSDLRVSFSDFTDRTVSVIAGNSALYDSRADAFRAAFGVALADAHWVDKTTLLWPGGENKPIVRLYYSHSSKVAADSNGEFSDKYVKLTPTTVNQQVSMRFPHLASYPAFKTAG
;
A
#
# COMPACT_ATOMS: atom_id res chain seq x y z
N MET A 1 9.58 -10.48 -3.93
CA MET A 1 10.46 -11.55 -3.43
C MET A 1 9.65 -12.40 -2.45
N GLN A 2 9.95 -13.69 -2.28
CA GLN A 2 9.32 -14.52 -1.22
C GLN A 2 10.41 -15.16 -0.35
N ALA A 3 10.09 -15.40 0.91
CA ALA A 3 10.99 -16.07 1.83
C ALA A 3 11.23 -17.54 1.42
N SER A 4 12.49 -17.96 1.49
CA SER A 4 12.86 -19.37 1.39
C SER A 4 13.00 -20.00 2.80
N ALA A 5 13.58 -21.19 2.87
CA ALA A 5 13.88 -21.85 4.13
C ALA A 5 14.74 -20.94 5.03
N ARG A 6 14.36 -20.83 6.31
CA ARG A 6 15.01 -19.98 7.33
C ARG A 6 15.17 -18.52 6.92
N GLN A 7 14.20 -17.99 6.18
CA GLN A 7 14.14 -16.57 5.83
C GLN A 7 12.79 -15.97 6.20
N ALA A 8 12.81 -14.67 6.52
CA ALA A 8 11.66 -13.79 6.41
C ALA A 8 11.94 -12.76 5.30
N VAL A 9 10.88 -12.26 4.68
CA VAL A 9 10.96 -11.16 3.71
C VAL A 9 10.04 -10.04 4.15
N ILE A 10 10.54 -8.81 4.12
CA ILE A 10 9.76 -7.61 4.40
C ILE A 10 9.87 -6.69 3.20
N HIS A 11 8.74 -6.31 2.62
CA HIS A 11 8.66 -5.28 1.60
C HIS A 11 8.20 -3.95 2.22
N LEU A 12 8.84 -2.85 1.88
CA LEU A 12 8.31 -1.51 2.12
C LEU A 12 7.65 -1.03 0.83
N VAL A 13 6.33 -0.87 0.84
CA VAL A 13 5.59 -0.33 -0.31
C VAL A 13 5.74 1.19 -0.32
N ASP A 14 6.48 1.70 -1.31
CA ASP A 14 6.78 3.13 -1.44
C ASP A 14 5.74 3.85 -2.30
N ILE A 15 4.68 4.30 -1.66
CA ILE A 15 3.60 5.09 -2.27
C ILE A 15 4.16 6.31 -3.02
N ALA A 16 5.08 7.04 -2.40
CA ALA A 16 5.59 8.29 -2.95
C ALA A 16 6.43 8.03 -4.20
N GLY A 17 7.35 7.06 -4.12
CA GLY A 17 8.18 6.65 -5.26
C GLY A 17 7.38 6.08 -6.43
N ILE A 18 6.31 5.31 -6.16
CA ILE A 18 5.42 4.80 -7.22
C ILE A 18 4.77 5.94 -8.02
N THR A 19 4.44 7.05 -7.36
CA THR A 19 3.81 8.22 -8.01
C THR A 19 4.82 9.23 -8.56
N SER A 20 6.11 9.03 -8.30
CA SER A 20 7.19 9.93 -8.74
C SER A 20 7.56 9.68 -10.20
N SER A 21 7.99 10.73 -10.89
CA SER A 21 8.59 10.65 -12.23
C SER A 21 10.09 10.35 -12.19
N THR A 22 10.71 10.34 -11.01
CA THR A 22 12.12 10.02 -10.80
C THR A 22 12.28 8.65 -10.12
N PRO A 23 13.30 7.86 -10.49
CA PRO A 23 13.63 6.65 -9.77
C PRO A 23 13.91 6.97 -8.30
N ALA A 24 13.23 6.25 -7.40
CA ALA A 24 13.43 6.41 -5.97
C ALA A 24 14.79 5.84 -5.53
N ASP A 25 15.42 6.51 -4.57
CA ASP A 25 16.65 6.04 -3.91
C ASP A 25 16.30 5.47 -2.52
N TYR A 26 16.74 4.24 -2.28
CA TYR A 26 16.49 3.50 -1.06
C TYR A 26 17.77 3.22 -0.25
N ALA A 27 18.90 3.79 -0.62
CA ALA A 27 20.19 3.54 0.04
C ALA A 27 20.20 3.89 1.54
N THR A 28 19.39 4.86 1.95
CA THR A 28 19.27 5.27 3.36
C THR A 28 18.26 4.45 4.15
N LYS A 29 17.40 3.69 3.46
CA LYS A 29 16.40 2.82 4.10
C LYS A 29 17.12 1.66 4.75
N ASN A 30 16.73 1.30 5.95
CA ASN A 30 17.34 0.18 6.66
C ASN A 30 16.40 -0.39 7.71
N LEU A 31 16.75 -1.56 8.25
CA LEU A 31 16.04 -2.18 9.36
C LEU A 31 16.91 -2.16 10.62
N TYR A 32 16.27 -1.89 11.76
CA TYR A 32 16.78 -2.30 13.06
C TYR A 32 16.04 -3.57 13.49
N LEU A 33 16.81 -4.58 13.87
CA LEU A 33 16.35 -5.94 14.15
C LEU A 33 16.88 -6.37 15.52
N TRP A 34 16.06 -7.00 16.34
CA TRP A 34 16.51 -7.50 17.64
C TRP A 34 15.65 -8.69 18.13
N ASN A 35 16.28 -9.55 18.93
CA ASN A 35 15.58 -10.60 19.65
C ASN A 35 15.28 -10.15 21.08
N ASN A 36 14.16 -10.59 21.64
CA ASN A 36 13.81 -10.47 23.05
C ASN A 36 13.07 -11.73 23.52
N GLU A 37 12.54 -11.74 24.75
CA GLU A 37 11.84 -12.90 25.32
C GLU A 37 10.60 -13.34 24.51
N THR A 38 9.99 -12.42 23.76
CA THR A 38 8.72 -12.68 23.05
C THR A 38 8.89 -12.98 21.56
N CYS A 39 9.96 -12.50 20.94
CA CYS A 39 10.32 -12.73 19.55
C CYS A 39 11.83 -12.94 19.43
N ASP A 40 12.21 -14.14 19.01
CA ASP A 40 13.56 -14.68 19.15
C ASP A 40 14.03 -15.46 17.90
N ALA A 41 13.36 -15.27 16.76
CA ALA A 41 13.65 -16.06 15.56
C ALA A 41 14.77 -15.49 14.67
N LEU A 42 15.27 -14.27 14.92
CA LEU A 42 16.33 -13.67 14.10
C LEU A 42 17.66 -14.38 14.28
N SER A 43 18.39 -14.60 13.18
CA SER A 43 19.75 -15.13 13.21
C SER A 43 20.77 -13.99 13.27
N ALA A 44 21.44 -13.86 14.42
CA ALA A 44 22.52 -12.90 14.66
C ALA A 44 22.20 -11.45 14.19
N PRO A 45 21.13 -10.82 14.71
CA PRO A 45 20.79 -9.45 14.34
C PRO A 45 21.88 -8.46 14.83
N VAL A 46 22.06 -7.36 14.08
CA VAL A 46 22.99 -6.28 14.45
C VAL A 46 22.45 -5.58 15.70
N ALA A 47 23.25 -5.55 16.77
CA ALA A 47 22.80 -5.03 18.07
C ALA A 47 22.82 -3.50 18.19
N ASP A 48 23.73 -2.83 17.47
CA ASP A 48 23.90 -1.38 17.56
C ASP A 48 22.78 -0.64 16.84
N TRP A 49 22.07 0.22 17.57
CA TRP A 49 21.05 1.10 17.00
C TRP A 49 21.62 2.06 15.95
N ASN A 50 22.85 2.53 16.12
CA ASN A 50 23.43 3.51 15.19
C ASN A 50 23.89 2.88 13.87
N ASP A 51 23.97 1.55 13.81
CA ASP A 51 24.28 0.85 12.58
C ASP A 51 23.09 0.95 11.60
N VAL A 52 23.35 1.47 10.41
CA VAL A 52 22.37 1.64 9.32
C VAL A 52 22.68 0.77 8.10
N SER A 53 23.58 -0.20 8.25
CA SER A 53 24.10 -1.06 7.17
C SER A 53 23.17 -2.19 6.76
N THR A 54 22.09 -2.44 7.54
CA THR A 54 21.02 -3.39 7.15
C THR A 54 20.10 -2.76 6.09
N THR A 55 20.69 -2.38 4.96
CA THR A 55 20.03 -1.76 3.81
C THR A 55 19.27 -2.81 2.97
N PRO A 56 18.41 -2.40 2.01
CA PRO A 56 17.59 -3.34 1.25
C PRO A 56 18.44 -4.39 0.53
N THR A 57 17.97 -5.63 0.53
CA THR A 57 18.55 -6.70 -0.30
C THR A 57 18.34 -6.39 -1.79
N GLY A 58 17.24 -5.72 -2.12
CA GLY A 58 16.99 -5.20 -3.45
C GLY A 58 15.80 -4.25 -3.45
N SER A 59 15.47 -3.75 -4.64
CA SER A 59 14.30 -2.91 -4.86
C SER A 59 13.74 -3.14 -6.25
N ASP A 60 12.47 -2.78 -6.42
CA ASP A 60 11.84 -2.65 -7.73
C ASP A 60 10.96 -1.39 -7.74
N LYS A 61 10.14 -1.22 -8.79
CA LYS A 61 9.29 -0.03 -8.95
C LYS A 61 8.25 0.17 -7.83
N TYR A 62 8.04 -0.81 -6.95
CA TYR A 62 7.08 -0.72 -5.84
C TYR A 62 7.75 -0.43 -4.49
N GLY A 63 9.07 -0.41 -4.43
CA GLY A 63 9.83 -0.13 -3.21
C GLY A 63 10.92 -1.17 -2.90
N PRO A 64 11.65 -0.97 -1.80
CA PRO A 64 12.70 -1.87 -1.37
C PRO A 64 12.16 -3.10 -0.63
N TYR A 65 12.99 -4.13 -0.54
CA TYR A 65 12.72 -5.30 0.29
C TYR A 65 13.99 -5.83 0.96
N TRP A 66 13.80 -6.53 2.07
CA TRP A 66 14.86 -7.17 2.85
C TRP A 66 14.61 -8.67 2.92
N VAL A 67 15.68 -9.46 2.77
CA VAL A 67 15.71 -10.89 3.09
C VAL A 67 16.44 -11.04 4.43
N ILE A 68 15.74 -11.55 5.43
CA ILE A 68 16.20 -11.58 6.82
C ILE A 68 16.48 -13.04 7.21
N PRO A 69 17.71 -13.38 7.64
CA PRO A 69 18.04 -14.74 8.05
C PRO A 69 17.43 -15.09 9.41
N LEU A 70 16.92 -16.31 9.55
CA LEU A 70 16.26 -16.81 10.75
C LEU A 70 16.96 -18.07 11.31
N THR A 71 16.84 -18.27 12.62
CA THR A 71 17.26 -19.52 13.28
C THR A 71 16.19 -20.61 13.21
N LYS A 72 14.92 -20.20 13.16
CA LYS A 72 13.71 -21.04 13.12
C LYS A 72 12.60 -20.35 12.34
N GLU A 73 11.65 -21.15 11.86
CA GLU A 73 10.52 -20.67 11.04
C GLU A 73 9.23 -20.46 11.83
N SER A 74 9.25 -20.69 13.14
CA SER A 74 8.15 -20.46 14.07
C SER A 74 8.43 -19.27 14.99
N GLY A 75 7.38 -18.72 15.60
CA GLY A 75 7.49 -17.56 16.49
C GLY A 75 7.34 -16.25 15.72
N CYS A 76 8.20 -15.27 16.02
CA CYS A 76 8.14 -13.93 15.45
C CYS A 76 9.50 -13.24 15.47
N ILE A 77 9.57 -12.10 14.78
CA ILE A 77 10.72 -11.20 14.78
C ILE A 77 10.30 -9.77 15.13
N ASN A 78 11.19 -9.02 15.79
CA ASN A 78 11.00 -7.59 16.03
C ASN A 78 11.71 -6.77 14.94
N VAL A 79 11.03 -5.73 14.47
CA VAL A 79 11.48 -4.92 13.34
C VAL A 79 11.13 -3.45 13.57
N ILE A 80 12.09 -2.57 13.32
CA ILE A 80 11.84 -1.15 13.11
C ILE A 80 12.33 -0.78 11.71
N VAL A 81 11.44 -0.22 10.90
CA VAL A 81 11.75 0.25 9.54
C VAL A 81 12.22 1.70 9.63
N ARG A 82 13.37 2.03 9.01
CA ARG A 82 14.03 3.32 9.18
C ARG A 82 14.49 3.98 7.88
N ASP A 83 14.76 5.27 8.00
CA ASP A 83 15.54 6.08 7.08
C ASP A 83 16.67 6.75 7.89
N GLY A 84 17.92 6.31 7.67
CA GLY A 84 19.00 6.55 8.62
C GLY A 84 18.63 5.95 9.99
N THR A 85 18.64 6.76 11.04
CA THR A 85 18.22 6.35 12.39
C THR A 85 16.78 6.76 12.74
N ASN A 86 16.06 7.41 11.82
CA ASN A 86 14.68 7.84 12.04
C ASN A 86 13.70 6.70 11.71
N LYS A 87 12.70 6.51 12.56
CA LYS A 87 11.63 5.53 12.31
C LYS A 87 10.74 6.03 11.18
N LEU A 88 10.43 5.14 10.22
CA LEU A 88 9.40 5.39 9.20
C LEU A 88 8.02 4.92 9.65
N ILE A 89 7.97 4.04 10.65
CA ILE A 89 6.75 3.58 11.30
C ILE A 89 6.98 3.75 12.80
N ASP A 90 6.11 4.53 13.45
CA ASP A 90 6.28 4.86 14.87
C ASP A 90 6.20 3.63 15.78
N SER A 91 5.45 2.61 15.37
CA SER A 91 5.31 1.35 16.09
C SER A 91 6.55 0.46 15.95
N ASP A 92 6.91 -0.23 17.03
CA ASP A 92 7.84 -1.35 17.01
C ASP A 92 7.10 -2.58 16.47
N LEU A 93 7.44 -3.00 15.25
CA LEU A 93 6.69 -4.03 14.57
C LEU A 93 7.08 -5.42 15.07
N ARG A 94 6.06 -6.26 15.23
CA ARG A 94 6.19 -7.69 15.50
C ARG A 94 5.63 -8.48 14.33
N VAL A 95 6.50 -9.13 13.57
CA VAL A 95 6.09 -9.99 12.45
C VAL A 95 5.87 -11.40 12.99
N SER A 96 4.60 -11.80 13.10
CA SER A 96 4.20 -13.10 13.61
C SER A 96 4.16 -14.16 12.51
N PHE A 97 4.92 -15.24 12.64
CA PHE A 97 4.95 -16.32 11.65
C PHE A 97 3.77 -17.28 11.77
N SER A 98 2.95 -17.18 12.82
CA SER A 98 1.64 -17.85 12.86
C SER A 98 0.60 -17.14 12.00
N ASP A 99 0.72 -15.81 11.87
CA ASP A 99 -0.25 -14.97 11.16
C ASP A 99 0.14 -14.87 9.68
N PHE A 100 1.45 -14.84 9.42
CA PHE A 100 2.07 -14.81 8.09
C PHE A 100 2.96 -16.03 7.90
N THR A 101 2.35 -17.18 7.59
CA THR A 101 3.01 -18.49 7.61
C THR A 101 4.11 -18.67 6.57
N ASP A 102 4.05 -17.92 5.46
CA ASP A 102 5.09 -17.89 4.44
C ASP A 102 6.25 -16.93 4.79
N ARG A 103 6.14 -16.21 5.92
CA ARG A 103 7.11 -15.24 6.46
C ARG A 103 7.44 -14.09 5.50
N THR A 104 6.56 -13.81 4.56
CA THR A 104 6.68 -12.74 3.58
C THR A 104 5.64 -11.69 3.87
N VAL A 105 6.05 -10.54 4.41
CA VAL A 105 5.13 -9.45 4.75
C VAL A 105 5.45 -8.18 3.97
N SER A 106 4.49 -7.27 3.97
CA SER A 106 4.60 -5.94 3.40
C SER A 106 4.13 -4.90 4.41
N VAL A 107 4.74 -3.72 4.36
CA VAL A 107 4.46 -2.59 5.24
C VAL A 107 4.44 -1.29 4.45
N ILE A 108 3.90 -0.23 5.06
CA ILE A 108 3.75 1.09 4.46
C ILE A 108 4.27 2.10 5.48
N ALA A 109 5.10 3.05 5.06
CA ALA A 109 5.58 4.11 5.95
C ALA A 109 4.40 4.87 6.58
N GLY A 110 4.49 5.18 7.88
CA GLY A 110 3.43 5.82 8.66
C GLY A 110 2.25 4.91 9.03
N ASN A 111 2.26 3.63 8.65
CA ASN A 111 1.20 2.66 8.95
C ASN A 111 1.75 1.48 9.75
N SER A 112 1.14 1.17 10.90
CA SER A 112 1.55 0.05 11.77
C SER A 112 1.01 -1.31 11.34
N ALA A 113 0.15 -1.38 10.33
CA ALA A 113 -0.39 -2.64 9.83
C ALA A 113 0.66 -3.44 9.03
N LEU A 114 0.62 -4.76 9.23
CA LEU A 114 1.34 -5.75 8.43
C LEU A 114 0.37 -6.37 7.40
N TYR A 115 0.87 -6.60 6.20
CA TYR A 115 0.10 -7.18 5.10
C TYR A 115 0.79 -8.45 4.58
N ASP A 116 0.02 -9.48 4.24
CA ASP A 116 0.51 -10.76 3.71
C ASP A 116 1.10 -10.63 2.30
N SER A 117 0.74 -9.57 1.58
CA SER A 117 1.26 -9.31 0.25
C SER A 117 1.45 -7.82 -0.03
N ARG A 118 2.32 -7.52 -1.02
CA ARG A 118 2.46 -6.14 -1.54
C ARG A 118 1.16 -5.64 -2.15
N ALA A 119 0.35 -6.54 -2.71
CA ALA A 119 -0.95 -6.20 -3.26
C ALA A 119 -1.94 -5.75 -2.19
N ASP A 120 -1.97 -6.43 -1.03
CA ASP A 120 -2.78 -6.03 0.12
C ASP A 120 -2.34 -4.68 0.68
N ALA A 121 -1.03 -4.48 0.86
CA ALA A 121 -0.48 -3.19 1.26
C ALA A 121 -0.82 -2.08 0.26
N PHE A 122 -0.68 -2.34 -1.04
CA PHE A 122 -1.03 -1.38 -2.09
C PHE A 122 -2.53 -1.06 -2.09
N ARG A 123 -3.40 -2.05 -1.89
CA ARG A 123 -4.84 -1.84 -1.72
C ARG A 123 -5.16 -1.05 -0.45
N ALA A 124 -4.40 -1.20 0.61
CA ALA A 124 -4.59 -0.38 1.80
C ALA A 124 -4.12 1.06 1.59
N ALA A 125 -3.07 1.28 0.79
CA ALA A 125 -2.54 2.59 0.44
C ALA A 125 -3.40 3.36 -0.59
N PHE A 126 -3.84 2.67 -1.64
CA PHE A 126 -4.41 3.25 -2.87
C PHE A 126 -5.73 2.60 -3.30
N GLY A 127 -6.23 1.64 -2.52
CA GLY A 127 -7.47 0.95 -2.84
C GLY A 127 -8.71 1.80 -2.57
N VAL A 128 -9.86 1.19 -2.84
CA VAL A 128 -11.16 1.82 -2.62
C VAL A 128 -11.33 2.10 -1.13
N ALA A 129 -11.30 3.38 -0.78
CA ALA A 129 -11.60 3.87 0.55
C ALA A 129 -12.82 4.79 0.48
N LEU A 130 -13.61 4.80 1.57
CA LEU A 130 -14.86 5.56 1.68
C LEU A 130 -15.89 5.13 0.60
N ALA A 131 -16.91 5.97 0.41
CA ALA A 131 -17.95 5.83 -0.61
C ALA A 131 -18.48 7.23 -1.00
N ASP A 132 -17.57 8.14 -1.37
CA ASP A 132 -17.84 9.57 -1.60
C ASP A 132 -18.17 9.92 -3.07
N ALA A 133 -18.22 8.92 -3.95
CA ALA A 133 -18.66 9.05 -5.34
C ALA A 133 -20.14 8.65 -5.48
N HIS A 134 -20.94 9.50 -6.12
CA HIS A 134 -22.38 9.31 -6.26
C HIS A 134 -22.79 9.21 -7.73
N TRP A 135 -23.28 8.04 -8.16
CA TRP A 135 -23.87 7.87 -9.50
C TRP A 135 -25.37 8.22 -9.43
N VAL A 136 -25.73 9.43 -9.87
CA VAL A 136 -27.01 10.08 -9.52
C VAL A 136 -28.07 10.03 -10.62
N ASP A 137 -27.66 9.73 -11.85
CA ASP A 137 -28.54 9.43 -12.99
C ASP A 137 -27.82 8.50 -13.98
N LYS A 138 -28.42 8.23 -15.15
CA LYS A 138 -27.87 7.30 -16.15
C LYS A 138 -26.43 7.63 -16.57
N THR A 139 -26.05 8.90 -16.58
CA THR A 139 -24.78 9.36 -17.16
C THR A 139 -23.93 10.19 -16.22
N THR A 140 -24.43 10.61 -15.05
CA THR A 140 -23.78 11.60 -14.18
C THR A 140 -23.24 10.96 -12.91
N LEU A 141 -21.92 11.07 -12.70
CA LEU A 141 -21.24 10.77 -11.44
C LEU A 141 -20.81 12.08 -10.79
N LEU A 142 -21.09 12.26 -9.50
CA LEU A 142 -20.63 13.38 -8.68
C LEU A 142 -19.55 12.88 -7.71
N TRP A 143 -18.34 13.43 -7.76
CA TRP A 143 -17.23 12.91 -6.95
C TRP A 143 -16.12 13.95 -6.69
N PRO A 144 -15.85 14.33 -5.42
CA PRO A 144 -14.79 15.27 -5.09
C PRO A 144 -13.39 14.78 -5.48
N GLY A 145 -13.10 13.48 -5.29
CA GLY A 145 -11.78 12.91 -5.55
C GLY A 145 -11.31 12.98 -7.02
N GLY A 146 -12.25 13.16 -7.96
CA GLY A 146 -11.95 13.31 -9.39
C GLY A 146 -11.53 14.73 -9.79
N GLU A 147 -11.65 15.73 -8.92
CA GLU A 147 -11.38 17.13 -9.29
C GLU A 147 -9.92 17.33 -9.73
N ASN A 148 -9.75 18.02 -10.86
CA ASN A 148 -8.45 18.32 -11.45
C ASN A 148 -7.57 17.08 -11.71
N LYS A 149 -8.18 15.89 -11.86
CA LYS A 149 -7.46 14.66 -12.22
C LYS A 149 -7.54 14.42 -13.73
N PRO A 150 -6.41 14.10 -14.39
CA PRO A 150 -6.38 13.86 -15.83
C PRO A 150 -7.09 12.56 -16.24
N ILE A 151 -7.27 11.63 -15.29
CA ILE A 151 -7.92 10.34 -15.51
C ILE A 151 -8.97 10.15 -14.43
N VAL A 152 -10.23 10.02 -14.87
CA VAL A 152 -11.36 9.63 -14.01
C VAL A 152 -12.07 8.46 -14.68
N ARG A 153 -12.23 7.36 -13.95
CA ARG A 153 -12.78 6.09 -14.45
C ARG A 153 -13.68 5.46 -13.41
N LEU A 154 -14.74 4.80 -13.84
CA LEU A 154 -15.59 3.95 -13.01
C LEU A 154 -15.24 2.48 -13.30
N TYR A 155 -14.45 1.86 -12.43
CA TYR A 155 -14.13 0.44 -12.50
C TYR A 155 -15.29 -0.41 -11.95
N TYR A 156 -15.45 -1.62 -12.48
CA TYR A 156 -16.48 -2.55 -12.04
C TYR A 156 -16.05 -4.01 -12.20
N SER A 157 -16.58 -4.86 -11.33
CA SER A 157 -16.50 -6.31 -11.44
C SER A 157 -17.87 -6.93 -11.13
N HIS A 158 -18.19 -8.03 -11.79
CA HIS A 158 -19.47 -8.73 -11.63
C HIS A 158 -19.50 -9.66 -10.42
N SER A 159 -18.36 -10.29 -10.10
CA SER A 159 -18.28 -11.38 -9.12
C SER A 159 -17.15 -11.24 -8.10
N SER A 160 -16.36 -10.17 -8.18
CA SER A 160 -15.26 -9.89 -7.26
C SER A 160 -15.26 -8.43 -6.83
N LYS A 161 -14.42 -8.10 -5.84
CA LYS A 161 -14.13 -6.70 -5.53
C LYS A 161 -13.24 -6.11 -6.62
N VAL A 162 -13.47 -4.84 -6.96
CA VAL A 162 -12.50 -4.06 -7.74
C VAL A 162 -11.27 -3.85 -6.88
N ALA A 163 -10.11 -4.22 -7.40
CA ALA A 163 -8.87 -4.26 -6.63
C ALA A 163 -7.66 -4.19 -7.56
N ALA A 164 -6.58 -3.58 -7.06
CA ALA A 164 -5.28 -3.72 -7.71
C ALA A 164 -4.79 -5.18 -7.61
N ASP A 165 -4.18 -5.68 -8.67
CA ASP A 165 -3.58 -7.02 -8.74
C ASP A 165 -2.20 -7.10 -8.05
N SER A 166 -1.50 -8.22 -8.20
CA SER A 166 -0.17 -8.44 -7.62
C SER A 166 0.90 -7.46 -8.10
N ASN A 167 0.65 -6.81 -9.23
CA ASN A 167 1.50 -5.78 -9.82
C ASN A 167 0.98 -4.38 -9.47
N GLY A 168 0.05 -4.23 -8.52
CA GLY A 168 -0.50 -2.92 -8.18
C GLY A 168 -1.28 -2.26 -9.32
N GLU A 169 -1.71 -3.02 -10.33
CA GLU A 169 -2.46 -2.51 -11.48
C GLU A 169 -3.95 -2.79 -11.29
N PHE A 170 -4.80 -1.79 -11.56
CA PHE A 170 -6.26 -2.00 -11.64
C PHE A 170 -6.61 -2.55 -13.03
N SER A 171 -6.69 -3.88 -13.12
CA SER A 171 -6.95 -4.61 -14.36
C SER A 171 -8.44 -4.93 -14.60
N ASP A 172 -9.32 -4.54 -13.68
CA ASP A 172 -10.77 -4.63 -13.84
C ASP A 172 -11.29 -3.81 -15.04
N LYS A 173 -12.48 -4.18 -15.54
CA LYS A 173 -13.16 -3.41 -16.58
C LYS A 173 -13.55 -2.03 -16.03
N TYR A 174 -13.53 -1.02 -16.90
CA TYR A 174 -13.91 0.34 -16.51
C TYR A 174 -14.65 1.11 -17.60
N VAL A 175 -15.40 2.12 -17.16
CA VAL A 175 -15.99 3.17 -18.00
C VAL A 175 -15.16 4.44 -17.83
N LYS A 176 -14.78 5.08 -18.95
CA LYS A 176 -14.10 6.38 -18.90
C LYS A 176 -15.11 7.48 -18.58
N LEU A 177 -14.72 8.38 -17.69
CA LEU A 177 -15.51 9.54 -17.31
C LEU A 177 -14.82 10.83 -17.79
N THR A 178 -15.61 11.81 -18.21
CA THR A 178 -15.10 13.13 -18.60
C THR A 178 -15.77 14.22 -17.77
N PRO A 179 -15.06 15.29 -17.36
CA PRO A 179 -15.65 16.39 -16.62
C PRO A 179 -16.89 16.96 -17.32
N THR A 180 -17.88 17.36 -16.53
CA THR A 180 -19.11 17.99 -17.00
C THR A 180 -19.66 18.95 -15.96
N THR A 181 -20.82 19.56 -16.24
CA THR A 181 -21.54 20.41 -15.29
C THR A 181 -22.79 19.69 -14.83
N VAL A 182 -23.09 19.78 -13.53
CA VAL A 182 -24.33 19.24 -12.98
C VAL A 182 -25.53 19.91 -13.64
N ASN A 183 -26.50 19.10 -14.11
CA ASN A 183 -27.70 19.66 -14.72
C ASN A 183 -28.73 20.05 -13.65
N GLN A 184 -29.68 20.92 -14.01
CA GLN A 184 -30.67 21.45 -13.07
C GLN A 184 -31.55 20.36 -12.42
N GLN A 185 -31.86 19.29 -13.16
CA GLN A 185 -32.65 18.17 -12.63
C GLN A 185 -31.90 17.44 -11.52
N VAL A 186 -30.60 17.18 -11.71
CA VAL A 186 -29.73 16.58 -10.70
C VAL A 186 -29.58 17.50 -9.50
N SER A 187 -29.35 18.79 -9.71
CA SER A 187 -29.22 19.77 -8.61
C SER A 187 -30.49 19.90 -7.78
N MET A 188 -31.68 19.85 -8.41
CA MET A 188 -32.95 19.88 -7.67
C MET A 188 -33.21 18.57 -6.91
N ARG A 189 -32.81 17.42 -7.47
CA ARG A 189 -32.97 16.11 -6.80
C ARG A 189 -31.98 15.92 -5.64
N PHE A 190 -30.75 16.39 -5.81
CA PHE A 190 -29.65 16.20 -4.85
C PHE A 190 -28.96 17.55 -4.53
N PRO A 191 -29.66 18.50 -3.88
CA PRO A 191 -29.13 19.85 -3.66
C PRO A 191 -27.86 19.86 -2.79
N HIS A 192 -27.73 18.90 -1.87
CA HIS A 192 -26.55 18.75 -1.02
C HIS A 192 -25.29 18.25 -1.76
N LEU A 193 -25.45 17.71 -2.98
CA LEU A 193 -24.34 17.27 -3.84
C LEU A 193 -24.11 18.23 -5.02
N ALA A 194 -24.91 19.28 -5.17
CA ALA A 194 -24.89 20.14 -6.36
C ALA A 194 -23.58 20.91 -6.55
N SER A 195 -22.77 21.05 -5.51
CA SER A 195 -21.43 21.67 -5.58
C SER A 195 -20.33 20.68 -5.94
N TYR A 196 -20.62 19.38 -6.02
CA TYR A 196 -19.58 18.38 -6.27
C TYR A 196 -19.12 18.46 -7.73
N PRO A 197 -17.82 18.20 -7.99
CA PRO A 197 -17.32 18.00 -9.34
C PRO A 197 -18.13 16.89 -10.05
N ALA A 198 -18.62 17.20 -11.25
CA ALA A 198 -19.46 16.30 -12.02
C ALA A 198 -18.68 15.68 -13.18
N PHE A 199 -18.95 14.41 -13.44
CA PHE A 199 -18.37 13.66 -14.55
C PHE A 199 -19.45 12.90 -15.30
N LYS A 200 -19.34 12.86 -16.63
CA LYS A 200 -20.23 12.08 -17.48
C LYS A 200 -19.60 10.76 -17.93
N THR A 201 -20.38 9.71 -18.03
CA THR A 201 -20.02 8.49 -18.76
C THR A 201 -20.01 8.77 -20.26
N ALA A 202 -19.16 8.08 -21.02
CA ALA A 202 -19.36 8.00 -22.47
C ALA A 202 -20.72 7.32 -22.73
N GLY A 203 -21.58 7.97 -23.52
CA GLY A 203 -22.88 7.43 -23.93
C GLY A 203 -22.74 6.29 -24.92
#